data_AF-A0A957BY81-F1
#
_entry.id   AF-A0A957BY81-F1
#
_cell.length_a   1.000
_cell.length_b   1.000
_cell.length_c   1.000
_cell.angle_alpha   90.00
_cell.angle_beta   90.00
_cell.angle_gamma   90.00
#
_symmetry.space_group_name_H-M   'P 1'
#
loop_
_entity.id
_entity.type
_entity.pdbx_description
1 polymer ?
#
loop_
_entity_poly.entity_id
_entity_poly.type
_entity_poly.pdbx_seq_one_letter_code
_entity_poly.pdbx_strand_id
1 'polypeptide(L)'
;LWADAALFVVGGVGLFYTHYFAAATLLGALGIYHLLFVRKNRRWWQITGLGLLVGLIFLPEVPAFLRGTTRFSPEDVNKMPLTALGALESFAHYLGNGAVSFIVLLLVMGLIQAWRSRSQLRVVIGITVLAVLLTLAANAVLGILEPQRLRYTIVLWPGLALWAGAGFALLLDWLRKTTQKPWLRNVMLVALPGLWLMNVLLVYADAGFTLPLQGDRIVRWRTMTNIMQEQGGAGDLFAFYAGTATQAYPITTSFEHSTHDLLFPALITSTATDPVSAENRAWAAERIATAQRIWLGVDRALPLTDEFVRFQEALQQDFMHCGNFVNNAALSLDLYARSETFCPTNTPAITYADGLALLRYALQTDDMLTIEMLWQIPADFPPETYNLALHLTPPDDPTPIAQADLSLPPGRITPLMATVDLTNIPPGTYSLYAIVYNWQTSVRLPGTQDEMTSERILLGAVNIAE
;
A
#
# COMPACT_ATOMS: atom_id res chain seq x y z
N LEU A 1 45.05 2.37 -2.77
CA LEU A 1 44.77 1.07 -2.10
C LEU A 1 43.66 1.19 -1.05
N TRP A 2 43.82 1.97 0.02
CA TRP A 2 42.73 2.21 0.97
C TRP A 2 41.56 3.00 0.36
N ALA A 3 41.86 4.02 -0.44
CA ALA A 3 40.82 4.76 -1.18
C ALA A 3 40.03 3.85 -2.13
N ASP A 4 40.70 2.98 -2.88
CA ASP A 4 40.05 2.04 -3.81
C ASP A 4 39.19 1.01 -3.06
N ALA A 5 39.68 0.52 -1.92
CA ALA A 5 38.94 -0.41 -1.06
C ALA A 5 37.69 0.25 -0.46
N ALA A 6 37.82 1.49 0.03
CA ALA A 6 36.68 2.27 0.51
C ALA A 6 35.66 2.53 -0.60
N LEU A 7 36.12 2.91 -1.80
CA LEU A 7 35.26 3.14 -2.96
C LEU A 7 34.50 1.87 -3.36
N PHE A 8 35.19 0.71 -3.34
CA PHE A 8 34.55 -0.57 -3.61
C PHE A 8 33.48 -0.91 -2.58
N VAL A 9 33.76 -0.73 -1.29
CA VAL A 9 32.80 -1.05 -0.22
C VAL A 9 31.62 -0.09 -0.25
N VAL A 10 31.86 1.21 -0.28
CA VAL A 10 30.79 2.23 -0.33
C VAL A 10 29.96 2.08 -1.60
N GLY A 11 30.60 1.86 -2.75
CA GLY A 11 29.90 1.62 -4.00
C GLY A 11 29.09 0.33 -4.00
N GLY A 12 29.65 -0.76 -3.45
CA GLY A 12 28.98 -2.05 -3.34
C GLY A 12 27.78 -2.02 -2.39
N VAL A 13 27.94 -1.42 -1.21
CA VAL A 13 26.86 -1.20 -0.24
C VAL A 13 25.79 -0.31 -0.85
N GLY A 14 26.17 0.84 -1.43
CA GLY A 14 25.23 1.74 -2.10
C GLY A 14 24.44 1.06 -3.20
N LEU A 15 25.09 0.20 -4.00
CA LEU A 15 24.44 -0.56 -5.05
C LEU A 15 23.44 -1.59 -4.49
N PHE A 16 23.78 -2.29 -3.40
CA PHE A 16 22.89 -3.27 -2.75
C PHE A 16 21.68 -2.62 -2.09
N TYR A 17 21.87 -1.47 -1.43
CA TYR A 17 20.79 -0.70 -0.83
C TYR A 17 19.93 0.03 -1.87
N THR A 18 20.46 0.30 -3.06
CA THR A 18 19.66 0.84 -4.17
C THR A 18 18.73 -0.23 -4.72
N HIS A 19 19.24 -1.45 -4.93
CA HIS A 19 18.40 -2.57 -5.37
C HIS A 19 19.07 -3.91 -5.10
N TYR A 20 18.34 -4.84 -4.47
CA TYR A 20 18.85 -6.18 -4.17
C TYR A 20 19.31 -7.00 -5.41
N PHE A 21 18.76 -6.76 -6.61
CA PHE A 21 19.23 -7.44 -7.83
C PHE A 21 20.66 -7.05 -8.23
N ALA A 22 21.18 -5.94 -7.70
CA ALA A 22 22.59 -5.62 -7.80
C ALA A 22 23.51 -6.69 -7.18
N ALA A 23 23.00 -7.47 -6.22
CA ALA A 23 23.73 -8.62 -5.70
C ALA A 23 24.06 -9.63 -6.79
N ALA A 24 23.17 -9.84 -7.77
CA ALA A 24 23.45 -10.69 -8.91
C ALA A 24 24.60 -10.15 -9.78
N THR A 25 24.78 -8.83 -9.85
CA THR A 25 25.90 -8.18 -10.54
C THR A 25 27.22 -8.38 -9.82
N LEU A 26 27.22 -8.06 -8.53
CA LEU A 26 28.43 -8.01 -7.72
C LEU A 26 28.90 -9.44 -7.36
N LEU A 27 27.98 -10.30 -6.95
CA LEU A 27 28.26 -11.68 -6.56
C LEU A 27 28.29 -12.62 -7.76
N GLY A 28 27.40 -12.42 -8.73
CA GLY A 28 27.34 -13.25 -9.94
C GLY A 28 28.40 -12.86 -10.95
N ALA A 29 28.18 -11.79 -11.72
CA ALA A 29 29.06 -11.44 -12.85
C ALA A 29 30.50 -11.11 -12.40
N LEU A 30 30.66 -10.22 -11.42
CA LEU A 30 31.98 -9.85 -10.90
C LEU A 30 32.63 -10.97 -10.09
N GLY A 31 31.85 -11.70 -9.30
CA GLY A 31 32.35 -12.86 -8.55
C GLY A 31 32.88 -13.97 -9.47
N ILE A 32 32.11 -14.34 -10.51
CA ILE A 32 32.53 -15.33 -11.52
C ILE A 32 33.78 -14.83 -12.27
N TYR A 33 33.80 -13.56 -12.69
CA TYR A 33 34.99 -13.00 -13.35
C TYR A 33 36.24 -13.07 -12.46
N HIS A 34 36.09 -12.67 -11.19
CA HIS A 34 37.16 -12.68 -10.20
C HIS A 34 37.66 -14.11 -9.92
N LEU A 35 36.75 -15.07 -9.88
CA LEU A 35 37.08 -16.48 -9.66
C LEU A 35 37.82 -17.08 -10.87
N LEU A 36 37.34 -16.83 -12.10
CA LEU A 36 37.89 -17.46 -13.30
C LEU A 36 39.15 -16.76 -13.83
N PHE A 37 39.14 -15.44 -13.95
CA PHE A 37 40.13 -14.72 -14.76
C PHE A 37 41.18 -13.95 -13.97
N VAL A 38 40.92 -13.59 -12.70
CA VAL A 38 41.87 -12.84 -11.89
C VAL A 38 42.94 -13.79 -11.33
N ARG A 39 44.21 -13.35 -11.33
CA ARG A 39 45.33 -14.12 -10.77
C ARG A 39 45.19 -14.23 -9.25
N LYS A 40 45.35 -15.45 -8.72
CA LYS A 40 45.09 -15.80 -7.31
C LYS A 40 46.28 -15.40 -6.41
N ASN A 41 46.43 -14.10 -6.19
CA ASN A 41 47.50 -13.52 -5.36
C ASN A 41 46.91 -12.82 -4.11
N ARG A 42 47.74 -12.10 -3.34
CA ARG A 42 47.27 -11.34 -2.16
C ARG A 42 46.13 -10.35 -2.50
N ARG A 43 46.18 -9.71 -3.66
CA ARG A 43 45.13 -8.78 -4.11
C ARG A 43 43.81 -9.50 -4.41
N TRP A 44 43.89 -10.74 -4.89
CA TRP A 44 42.71 -11.59 -5.08
C TRP A 44 41.93 -11.75 -3.78
N TRP A 45 42.63 -12.16 -2.71
CA TRP A 45 42.03 -12.30 -1.38
C TRP A 45 41.54 -10.99 -0.78
N GLN A 46 42.23 -9.87 -1.03
CA GLN A 46 41.78 -8.55 -0.60
C GLN A 46 40.41 -8.20 -1.22
N ILE A 47 40.27 -8.33 -2.54
CA ILE A 47 39.00 -8.05 -3.23
C ILE A 47 37.90 -9.01 -2.75
N THR A 48 38.21 -10.30 -2.59
CA THR A 48 37.26 -11.28 -2.04
C THR A 48 36.80 -10.88 -0.63
N GLY A 49 37.73 -10.46 0.24
CA GLY A 49 37.40 -9.99 1.59
C GLY A 49 36.53 -8.73 1.59
N LEU A 50 36.78 -7.78 0.68
CA LEU A 50 35.92 -6.61 0.52
C LEU A 50 34.52 -6.98 0.01
N GLY A 51 34.42 -7.95 -0.91
CA GLY A 51 33.13 -8.47 -1.38
C GLY A 51 32.33 -9.14 -0.26
N LEU A 52 33.00 -9.94 0.58
CA LEU A 52 32.38 -10.53 1.78
C LEU A 52 31.91 -9.46 2.77
N LEU A 53 32.70 -8.41 2.98
CA LEU A 53 32.31 -7.30 3.85
C LEU A 53 31.04 -6.60 3.34
N VAL A 54 30.94 -6.31 2.03
CA VAL A 54 29.73 -5.75 1.42
C VAL A 54 28.53 -6.69 1.63
N GLY A 55 28.71 -8.00 1.43
CA GLY A 55 27.66 -9.00 1.66
C GLY A 55 27.21 -9.08 3.12
N LEU A 56 28.13 -9.02 4.08
CA LEU A 56 27.81 -9.02 5.50
C LEU A 56 27.04 -7.77 5.93
N ILE A 57 27.39 -6.59 5.40
CA ILE A 57 26.66 -5.35 5.65
C ILE A 57 25.21 -5.44 5.14
N PHE A 58 24.97 -6.16 4.04
CA PHE A 58 23.65 -6.35 3.45
C PHE A 58 22.83 -7.50 4.07
N LEU A 59 23.43 -8.33 4.92
CA LEU A 59 22.77 -9.48 5.52
C LEU A 59 21.41 -9.16 6.21
N PRO A 60 21.24 -8.01 6.91
CA PRO A 60 19.96 -7.64 7.52
C PRO A 60 18.79 -7.50 6.51
N GLU A 61 19.08 -7.24 5.23
CA GLU A 61 18.06 -7.04 4.19
C GLU A 61 17.64 -8.34 3.48
N VAL A 62 18.32 -9.47 3.74
CA VAL A 62 18.02 -10.76 3.10
C VAL A 62 16.56 -11.20 3.31
N PRO A 63 15.92 -11.06 4.49
CA PRO A 63 14.50 -11.38 4.64
C PRO A 63 13.57 -10.52 3.78
N ALA A 64 13.90 -9.23 3.55
CA ALA A 64 13.14 -8.37 2.65
C ALA A 64 13.32 -8.82 1.18
N PHE A 65 14.54 -9.21 0.80
CA PHE A 65 14.83 -9.80 -0.51
C PHE A 65 14.03 -11.08 -0.76
N LEU A 66 14.04 -12.04 0.18
CA LEU A 66 13.30 -13.30 0.04
C LEU A 66 11.79 -13.06 -0.08
N ARG A 67 11.22 -12.16 0.72
CA ARG A 67 9.81 -11.74 0.59
C ARG A 67 9.52 -11.07 -0.75
N GLY A 68 10.48 -10.33 -1.29
CA GLY A 68 10.39 -9.76 -2.63
C GLY A 68 10.23 -10.84 -3.69
N THR A 69 11.02 -11.92 -3.62
CA THR A 69 10.95 -13.01 -4.61
C THR A 69 9.66 -13.83 -4.56
N THR A 70 9.01 -13.92 -3.39
CA THR A 70 7.75 -14.67 -3.24
C THR A 70 6.51 -13.84 -3.53
N ARG A 71 6.61 -12.50 -3.57
CA ARG A 71 5.48 -11.59 -3.84
C ARG A 71 5.11 -11.47 -5.31
N PHE A 72 5.93 -11.95 -6.24
CA PHE A 72 5.61 -11.85 -7.67
C PHE A 72 4.66 -12.97 -8.08
N SER A 73 3.40 -12.63 -8.34
CA SER A 73 2.53 -13.50 -9.13
C SER A 73 3.04 -13.53 -10.58
N PRO A 74 3.22 -14.71 -11.21
CA PRO A 74 3.55 -14.82 -12.63
C PRO A 74 2.62 -14.00 -13.54
N GLU A 75 1.37 -13.81 -13.11
CA GLU A 75 0.36 -13.05 -13.84
C GLU A 75 0.64 -11.54 -13.84
N ASP A 76 1.24 -11.01 -12.78
CA ASP A 76 1.65 -9.60 -12.69
C ASP A 76 2.90 -9.30 -13.51
N VAL A 77 3.62 -10.31 -13.98
CA VAL A 77 4.82 -10.14 -14.81
C VAL A 77 4.45 -10.03 -16.29
N ASN A 78 3.30 -10.56 -16.70
CA ASN A 78 2.93 -10.69 -18.11
C ASN A 78 2.03 -9.57 -18.65
N LYS A 79 1.69 -8.54 -17.85
CA LYS A 79 0.62 -7.60 -18.23
C LYS A 79 1.01 -6.70 -19.40
N MET A 80 2.24 -6.17 -19.46
CA MET A 80 2.73 -5.41 -20.62
C MET A 80 4.27 -5.47 -20.77
N PRO A 81 4.84 -6.61 -21.18
CA PRO A 81 6.28 -6.71 -21.39
C PRO A 81 6.73 -5.79 -22.55
N LEU A 82 7.85 -5.09 -22.33
CA LEU A 82 8.54 -4.37 -23.38
C LEU A 82 8.99 -5.35 -24.45
N THR A 83 8.85 -4.97 -25.72
CA THR A 83 9.52 -5.69 -26.81
C THR A 83 11.03 -5.58 -26.65
N ALA A 84 11.80 -6.46 -27.30
CA ALA A 84 13.26 -6.37 -27.25
C ALA A 84 13.78 -5.00 -27.74
N LEU A 85 13.12 -4.42 -28.75
CA LEU A 85 13.42 -3.07 -29.22
C LEU A 85 13.05 -2.01 -28.18
N GLY A 86 11.87 -2.09 -27.57
CA GLY A 86 11.45 -1.16 -26.51
C GLY A 86 12.35 -1.20 -25.27
N ALA A 87 12.88 -2.38 -24.91
CA ALA A 87 13.86 -2.53 -23.85
C ALA A 87 15.21 -1.89 -24.22
N LEU A 88 15.71 -2.08 -25.44
CA LEU A 88 16.93 -1.43 -25.93
C LEU A 88 16.80 0.09 -26.01
N GLU A 89 15.68 0.59 -26.52
CA GLU A 89 15.35 2.02 -26.55
C GLU A 89 15.33 2.58 -25.14
N SER A 90 14.70 1.88 -24.20
CA SER A 90 14.69 2.27 -22.79
C SER A 90 16.11 2.29 -22.20
N PHE A 91 16.94 1.28 -22.45
CA PHE A 91 18.33 1.28 -21.97
C PHE A 91 19.12 2.46 -22.51
N ALA A 92 19.00 2.76 -23.81
CA ALA A 92 19.65 3.90 -24.41
C ALA A 92 19.09 5.22 -23.87
N HIS A 93 17.78 5.32 -23.67
CA HIS A 93 17.15 6.49 -23.08
C HIS A 93 17.68 6.76 -21.67
N TYR A 94 17.65 5.79 -20.76
CA TYR A 94 18.12 5.97 -19.39
C TYR A 94 19.64 6.16 -19.30
N LEU A 95 20.45 5.39 -20.04
CA LEU A 95 21.91 5.55 -20.03
C LEU A 95 22.35 6.90 -20.63
N GLY A 96 21.65 7.36 -21.66
CA GLY A 96 21.90 8.62 -22.34
C GLY A 96 21.25 9.83 -21.66
N ASN A 97 20.51 9.63 -20.58
CA ASN A 97 19.66 10.65 -19.95
C ASN A 97 18.79 11.37 -20.99
N GLY A 98 18.12 10.63 -21.87
CA GLY A 98 17.31 11.15 -22.98
C GLY A 98 18.06 11.38 -24.30
N ALA A 99 19.39 11.50 -24.30
CA ALA A 99 20.19 11.69 -25.52
C ALA A 99 20.52 10.36 -26.21
N VAL A 100 19.49 9.67 -26.71
CA VAL A 100 19.59 8.33 -27.31
C VAL A 100 20.66 8.27 -28.41
N SER A 101 20.67 9.21 -29.35
CA SER A 101 21.64 9.21 -30.46
C SER A 101 23.08 9.38 -29.96
N PHE A 102 23.29 10.21 -28.94
CA PHE A 102 24.62 10.43 -28.38
C PHE A 102 25.14 9.18 -27.67
N ILE A 103 24.30 8.52 -26.87
CA ILE A 103 24.75 7.30 -26.18
C ILE A 103 24.99 6.15 -27.16
N VAL A 104 24.18 6.02 -28.21
CA VAL A 104 24.41 5.03 -29.28
C VAL A 104 25.76 5.28 -29.96
N LEU A 105 26.08 6.54 -30.26
CA LEU A 105 27.40 6.91 -30.79
C LEU A 105 28.53 6.49 -29.83
N LEU A 106 28.39 6.77 -28.53
CA LEU A 106 29.40 6.37 -27.53
C LEU A 106 29.54 4.84 -27.44
N LEU A 107 28.45 4.08 -27.47
CA LEU A 107 28.51 2.62 -27.47
C LEU A 107 29.22 2.09 -28.74
N VAL A 108 28.90 2.62 -29.92
CA VAL A 108 29.60 2.26 -31.17
C VAL A 108 31.10 2.57 -31.07
N MET A 109 31.47 3.76 -30.61
CA MET A 109 32.86 4.15 -30.42
C MET A 109 33.58 3.26 -29.40
N GLY A 110 32.90 2.90 -28.31
CA GLY A 110 33.45 2.00 -27.30
C GLY A 110 33.70 0.60 -27.85
N LEU A 111 32.83 0.12 -28.75
CA LEU A 111 33.00 -1.15 -29.44
C LEU A 111 34.21 -1.12 -30.40
N ILE A 112 34.37 -0.02 -31.16
CA ILE A 112 35.55 0.20 -32.01
C ILE A 112 36.84 0.20 -31.17
N GLN A 113 36.83 0.89 -30.03
CA GLN A 113 37.96 0.93 -29.11
C GLN A 113 38.29 -0.46 -28.55
N ALA A 114 37.26 -1.21 -28.17
CA ALA A 114 37.41 -2.59 -27.73
C ALA A 114 38.12 -3.42 -28.81
N TRP A 115 37.61 -3.39 -30.04
CA TRP A 115 38.15 -4.15 -31.16
C TRP A 115 39.62 -3.78 -31.44
N ARG A 116 39.96 -2.48 -31.40
CA ARG A 116 41.34 -2.02 -31.63
C ARG A 116 42.29 -2.40 -30.48
N SER A 117 41.84 -2.36 -29.24
CA SER A 117 42.68 -2.68 -28.07
C SER A 117 42.85 -4.19 -27.88
N ARG A 118 44.05 -4.74 -27.68
CA ARG A 118 44.25 -6.17 -27.36
C ARG A 118 43.98 -6.50 -25.87
N SER A 119 42.95 -5.91 -25.27
CA SER A 119 42.86 -5.77 -23.80
C SER A 119 41.60 -6.37 -23.17
N GLN A 120 41.62 -6.39 -21.82
CA GLN A 120 40.52 -6.71 -20.91
C GLN A 120 39.21 -5.97 -21.25
N LEU A 121 39.29 -4.80 -21.91
CA LEU A 121 38.11 -4.05 -22.35
C LEU A 121 37.23 -4.86 -23.31
N ARG A 122 37.81 -5.67 -24.20
CA ARG A 122 37.04 -6.57 -25.09
C ARG A 122 36.23 -7.58 -24.29
N VAL A 123 36.83 -8.13 -23.24
CA VAL A 123 36.17 -9.12 -22.38
C VAL A 123 35.02 -8.47 -21.61
N VAL A 124 35.23 -7.29 -21.03
CA VAL A 124 34.20 -6.54 -20.29
C VAL A 124 33.02 -6.17 -21.20
N ILE A 125 33.29 -5.63 -22.39
CA ILE A 125 32.22 -5.28 -23.35
C ILE A 125 31.53 -6.55 -23.86
N GLY A 126 32.26 -7.64 -24.13
CA GLY A 126 31.67 -8.92 -24.51
C GLY A 126 30.73 -9.50 -23.44
N ILE A 127 31.14 -9.46 -22.17
CA ILE A 127 30.28 -9.86 -21.03
C ILE A 127 29.04 -8.95 -20.94
N THR A 128 29.22 -7.64 -21.12
CA THR A 128 28.11 -6.67 -21.08
C THR A 128 27.10 -6.93 -22.19
N VAL A 129 27.56 -7.15 -23.44
CA VAL A 129 26.71 -7.50 -24.57
C VAL A 129 25.98 -8.82 -24.30
N LEU A 130 26.67 -9.84 -23.81
CA LEU A 130 26.05 -11.11 -23.46
C LEU A 130 24.98 -10.93 -22.37
N ALA A 131 25.25 -10.13 -21.33
CA ALA A 131 24.29 -9.85 -20.26
C ALA A 131 23.05 -9.10 -20.78
N VAL A 132 23.21 -8.14 -21.70
CA VAL A 132 22.09 -7.48 -22.39
C VAL A 132 21.28 -8.50 -23.18
N LEU A 133 21.94 -9.34 -24.00
CA LEU A 133 21.26 -10.37 -24.80
C LEU A 133 20.51 -11.39 -23.95
N LEU A 134 21.12 -11.86 -22.86
CA LEU A 134 20.47 -12.77 -21.91
C LEU A 134 19.27 -12.11 -21.23
N THR A 135 19.36 -10.82 -20.92
CA THR A 135 18.25 -10.06 -20.34
C THR A 135 17.11 -9.91 -21.33
N LEU A 136 17.40 -9.60 -22.61
CA LEU A 136 16.40 -9.51 -23.67
C LEU A 136 15.76 -10.88 -23.96
N ALA A 137 16.55 -11.96 -23.95
CA ALA A 137 16.05 -13.32 -24.11
C ALA A 137 15.17 -13.75 -22.93
N ALA A 138 15.60 -13.50 -21.70
CA ALA A 138 14.82 -13.75 -20.50
C ALA A 138 13.52 -12.95 -20.52
N ASN A 139 13.55 -11.69 -20.97
CA ASN A 139 12.35 -10.88 -21.15
C ASN A 139 11.42 -11.43 -22.23
N ALA A 140 11.94 -11.90 -23.36
CA ALA A 140 11.12 -12.48 -24.42
C ALA A 140 10.42 -13.78 -23.98
N VAL A 141 11.02 -14.55 -23.06
CA VAL A 141 10.46 -15.79 -22.53
C VAL A 141 9.55 -15.56 -21.33
N LEU A 142 9.93 -14.64 -20.43
CA LEU A 142 9.30 -14.47 -19.11
C LEU A 142 8.49 -13.17 -18.96
N GLY A 143 8.56 -12.25 -19.90
CA GLY A 143 7.84 -10.97 -19.85
C GLY A 143 8.33 -9.98 -18.77
N ILE A 144 9.51 -10.20 -18.19
CA ILE A 144 9.92 -9.52 -16.94
C ILE A 144 10.15 -8.00 -17.00
N LEU A 145 10.40 -7.43 -18.18
CA LEU A 145 10.71 -6.01 -18.34
C LEU A 145 9.48 -5.22 -18.73
N GLU A 146 8.82 -4.63 -17.75
CA GLU A 146 7.83 -3.56 -17.96
C GLU A 146 8.52 -2.19 -17.87
N PRO A 147 7.94 -1.10 -18.44
CA PRO A 147 8.52 0.24 -18.36
C PRO A 147 8.89 0.68 -16.93
N GLN A 148 8.09 0.29 -15.94
CA GLN A 148 8.30 0.62 -14.52
C GLN A 148 9.27 -0.34 -13.80
N ARG A 149 9.65 -1.46 -14.43
CA ARG A 149 10.48 -2.53 -13.86
C ARG A 149 11.89 -2.57 -14.43
N LEU A 150 12.28 -1.59 -15.24
CA LEU A 150 13.64 -1.47 -15.77
C LEU A 150 14.71 -1.37 -14.68
N ARG A 151 14.34 -1.00 -13.45
CA ARG A 151 15.21 -1.09 -12.28
C ARG A 151 15.81 -2.47 -12.04
N TYR A 152 15.19 -3.56 -12.50
CA TYR A 152 15.75 -4.91 -12.41
C TYR A 152 16.96 -5.13 -13.34
N THR A 153 17.14 -4.25 -14.33
CA THR A 153 18.30 -4.26 -15.22
C THR A 153 19.48 -3.46 -14.67
N ILE A 154 19.42 -3.05 -13.39
CA ILE A 154 20.51 -2.35 -12.70
C ILE A 154 21.86 -3.05 -12.82
N VAL A 155 21.82 -4.39 -12.99
CA VAL A 155 22.99 -5.24 -13.24
C VAL A 155 23.74 -4.90 -14.51
N LEU A 156 23.08 -4.34 -15.52
CA LEU A 156 23.68 -3.96 -16.78
C LEU A 156 24.41 -2.61 -16.68
N TRP A 157 23.99 -1.74 -15.75
CA TRP A 157 24.46 -0.34 -15.72
C TRP A 157 25.97 -0.18 -15.55
N PRO A 158 26.67 -0.89 -14.65
CA PRO A 158 28.12 -0.74 -14.55
C PRO A 158 28.86 -1.10 -15.84
N GLY A 159 28.44 -2.19 -16.50
CA GLY A 159 29.02 -2.61 -17.78
C GLY A 159 28.73 -1.62 -18.90
N LEU A 160 27.49 -1.15 -19.00
CA LEU A 160 27.06 -0.15 -19.97
C LEU A 160 27.76 1.19 -19.76
N ALA A 161 27.95 1.63 -18.51
CA ALA A 161 28.66 2.85 -18.18
C ALA A 161 30.16 2.76 -18.54
N LEU A 162 30.81 1.63 -18.26
CA LEU A 162 32.19 1.38 -18.69
C LEU A 162 32.31 1.38 -20.22
N TRP A 163 31.36 0.78 -20.91
CA TRP A 163 31.31 0.76 -22.37
C TRP A 163 31.16 2.18 -22.94
N ALA A 164 30.18 2.95 -22.46
CA ALA A 164 29.99 4.34 -22.85
C ALA A 164 31.23 5.20 -22.55
N GLY A 165 31.85 5.01 -21.38
CA GLY A 165 33.09 5.70 -20.98
C GLY A 165 34.28 5.39 -21.89
N ALA A 166 34.43 4.15 -22.35
CA ALA A 166 35.45 3.79 -23.33
C ALA A 166 35.22 4.47 -24.69
N GLY A 167 33.96 4.57 -25.12
CA GLY A 167 33.60 5.32 -26.32
C GLY A 167 33.88 6.81 -26.20
N PHE A 168 33.59 7.37 -25.02
CA PHE A 168 33.92 8.74 -24.68
C PHE A 168 35.42 9.00 -24.74
N ALA A 169 36.24 8.11 -24.17
CA ALA A 169 37.68 8.21 -24.23
C ALA A 169 38.23 8.18 -25.66
N LEU A 170 37.70 7.31 -26.53
CA LEU A 170 38.07 7.28 -27.94
C LEU A 170 37.64 8.56 -28.67
N LEU A 171 36.43 9.06 -28.43
CA LEU A 171 35.94 10.31 -29.01
C LEU A 171 36.85 11.48 -28.63
N LEU A 172 37.26 11.56 -27.35
CA LEU A 172 38.19 12.58 -26.87
C LEU A 172 39.57 12.46 -27.51
N ASP A 173 40.12 11.24 -27.66
CA ASP A 173 41.40 11.04 -28.33
C ASP A 173 41.35 11.45 -29.82
N TRP A 174 40.25 11.10 -30.49
CA TRP A 174 40.01 11.53 -31.87
C TRP A 174 39.92 13.06 -31.97
N LEU A 175 39.13 13.72 -31.12
CA LEU A 175 39.02 15.17 -31.08
C LEU A 175 40.36 15.85 -30.79
N ARG A 176 41.17 15.27 -29.89
CA ARG A 176 42.53 15.77 -29.57
C ARG A 176 43.46 15.73 -30.78
N LYS A 177 43.34 14.69 -31.61
CA LYS A 177 44.17 14.53 -32.82
C LYS A 177 43.72 15.44 -33.96
N THR A 178 42.40 15.62 -34.12
CA THR A 178 41.83 16.42 -35.21
C THR A 178 41.90 17.93 -34.92
N THR A 179 41.88 18.33 -33.65
CA THR A 179 41.82 19.74 -33.25
C THR A 179 43.20 20.27 -32.84
N GLN A 180 43.87 21.01 -33.73
CA GLN A 180 45.17 21.61 -33.41
C GLN A 180 45.11 22.75 -32.36
N LYS A 181 43.92 23.32 -32.14
CA LYS A 181 43.71 24.45 -31.22
C LYS A 181 43.46 23.96 -29.78
N PRO A 182 44.34 24.24 -28.80
CA PRO A 182 44.25 23.70 -27.44
C PRO A 182 43.05 24.22 -26.63
N TRP A 183 42.53 25.42 -26.95
CA TRP A 183 41.35 25.97 -26.27
C TRP A 183 40.07 25.23 -26.66
N LEU A 184 39.87 24.93 -27.96
CA LEU A 184 38.74 24.13 -28.45
C LEU A 184 38.70 22.75 -27.79
N ARG A 185 39.87 22.12 -27.63
CA ARG A 185 40.02 20.87 -26.90
C ARG A 185 39.48 20.96 -25.46
N ASN A 186 39.89 22.00 -24.72
CA ASN A 186 39.47 22.17 -23.33
C ASN A 186 37.96 22.47 -23.24
N VAL A 187 37.43 23.28 -24.16
CA VAL A 187 35.99 23.55 -24.26
C VAL A 187 35.22 22.25 -24.51
N MET A 188 35.64 21.40 -25.45
CA MET A 188 34.95 20.13 -25.74
C MET A 188 35.02 19.13 -24.58
N LEU A 189 36.14 19.09 -23.84
CA LEU A 189 36.30 18.24 -22.66
C LEU A 189 35.32 18.59 -21.54
N VAL A 190 34.95 19.87 -21.40
CA VAL A 190 33.98 20.34 -20.40
C VAL A 190 32.56 20.32 -20.95
N ALA A 191 32.38 20.68 -22.22
CA ALA A 191 31.08 20.78 -22.86
C ALA A 191 30.42 19.41 -23.02
N LEU A 192 31.16 18.34 -23.34
CA LEU A 192 30.54 17.02 -23.55
C LEU A 192 29.95 16.41 -22.26
N PRO A 193 30.67 16.34 -21.12
CA PRO A 193 30.07 15.94 -19.85
C PRO A 193 29.03 16.95 -19.37
N GLY A 194 29.27 18.25 -19.61
CA GLY A 194 28.32 19.31 -19.29
C GLY A 194 26.99 19.16 -20.02
N LEU A 195 26.99 18.82 -21.31
CA LEU A 195 25.79 18.54 -22.11
C LEU A 195 25.10 17.27 -21.63
N TRP A 196 25.85 16.22 -21.30
CA TRP A 196 25.28 14.98 -20.77
C TRP A 196 24.61 15.21 -19.39
N LEU A 197 25.23 15.99 -18.50
CA LEU A 197 24.65 16.39 -17.21
C LEU A 197 23.49 17.38 -17.37
N MET A 198 23.58 18.32 -18.31
CA MET A 198 22.49 19.26 -18.61
C MET A 198 21.27 18.48 -19.09
N ASN A 199 21.46 17.38 -19.82
CA ASN A 199 20.34 16.55 -20.24
C ASN A 199 19.66 15.82 -19.07
N VAL A 200 20.40 15.49 -18.00
CA VAL A 200 19.80 15.02 -16.74
C VAL A 200 18.84 16.08 -16.19
N LEU A 201 19.27 17.35 -16.15
CA LEU A 201 18.45 18.45 -15.66
C LEU A 201 17.23 18.70 -16.55
N LEU A 202 17.39 18.60 -17.87
CA LEU A 202 16.29 18.76 -18.83
C LEU A 202 15.28 17.62 -18.75
N VAL A 203 15.75 16.38 -18.64
CA VAL A 203 14.89 15.21 -18.43
C VAL A 203 14.19 15.31 -17.08
N TYR A 204 14.86 15.78 -16.03
CA TYR A 204 14.22 16.03 -14.73
C TYR A 204 13.22 17.19 -14.76
N ALA A 205 13.40 18.17 -15.66
CA ALA A 205 12.45 19.24 -15.86
C ALA A 205 11.24 18.82 -16.72
N ASP A 206 11.35 17.71 -17.47
CA ASP A 206 10.25 17.16 -18.24
C ASP A 206 9.25 16.49 -17.30
N ALA A 207 8.07 17.10 -17.21
CA ALA A 207 6.96 16.58 -16.44
C ALA A 207 6.62 15.14 -16.83
N GLY A 208 6.81 14.72 -18.09
CA GLY A 208 6.57 13.33 -18.50
C GLY A 208 7.49 12.31 -17.85
N PHE A 209 8.75 12.69 -17.57
CA PHE A 209 9.73 11.84 -16.91
C PHE A 209 9.55 11.86 -15.39
N THR A 210 9.20 13.01 -14.82
CA THR A 210 8.94 13.10 -13.38
C THR A 210 7.57 12.59 -13.00
N LEU A 211 6.52 12.67 -13.83
CA LEU A 211 5.14 12.29 -13.48
C LEU A 211 5.03 10.90 -12.81
N PRO A 212 5.74 9.85 -13.29
CA PRO A 212 5.74 8.55 -12.63
C PRO A 212 6.49 8.50 -11.29
N LEU A 213 7.43 9.42 -11.07
CA LEU A 213 8.27 9.57 -9.86
C LEU A 213 7.69 10.57 -8.85
N GLN A 214 6.94 11.54 -9.37
CA GLN A 214 6.14 12.52 -8.68
C GLN A 214 4.98 11.76 -8.07
N GLY A 215 5.11 11.39 -6.80
CA GLY A 215 4.01 10.92 -5.98
C GLY A 215 2.94 12.00 -5.77
N ASP A 216 2.57 12.74 -6.81
CA ASP A 216 1.71 13.92 -6.80
C ASP A 216 0.29 13.61 -6.35
N ARG A 217 -0.07 12.33 -6.34
CA ARG A 217 -1.32 11.84 -5.75
C ARG A 217 -1.10 11.53 -4.28
N ILE A 218 -0.96 12.60 -3.49
CA ILE A 218 -1.09 12.50 -2.05
C ILE A 218 -2.58 12.38 -1.74
N VAL A 219 -3.07 11.15 -1.64
CA VAL A 219 -4.40 10.92 -1.10
C VAL A 219 -4.45 11.51 0.30
N ARG A 220 -5.50 12.29 0.60
CA ARG A 220 -5.64 13.00 1.88
C ARG A 220 -6.11 12.05 2.99
N TRP A 221 -5.33 11.00 3.26
CA TRP A 221 -5.66 9.95 4.23
C TRP A 221 -6.07 10.52 5.57
N ARG A 222 -5.27 11.45 6.10
CA ARG A 222 -5.49 12.09 7.40
C ARG A 222 -6.85 12.77 7.51
N THR A 223 -7.38 13.31 6.42
CA THR A 223 -8.72 13.91 6.44
C THR A 223 -9.79 12.84 6.70
N MET A 224 -9.70 11.70 6.02
CA MET A 224 -10.67 10.62 6.20
C MET A 224 -10.48 9.89 7.53
N THR A 225 -9.23 9.59 7.89
CA THR A 225 -8.92 8.83 9.11
C THR A 225 -9.22 9.62 10.37
N ASN A 226 -8.99 10.94 10.41
CA ASN A 226 -9.44 11.76 11.54
C ASN A 226 -10.96 11.70 11.72
N ILE A 227 -11.74 11.81 10.63
CA ILE A 227 -13.21 11.70 10.68
C ILE A 227 -13.62 10.31 11.18
N MET A 228 -13.03 9.26 10.64
CA MET A 228 -13.31 7.88 11.04
C MET A 228 -12.86 7.55 12.46
N GLN A 229 -11.80 8.16 12.98
CA GLN A 229 -11.41 8.04 14.39
C GLN A 229 -12.40 8.77 15.31
N GLU A 230 -13.02 9.85 14.83
CA GLU A 230 -14.02 10.61 15.57
C GLU A 230 -15.41 9.98 15.55
N GLN A 231 -15.79 9.35 14.42
CA GLN A 231 -17.16 8.92 14.11
C GLN A 231 -17.31 7.41 13.91
N GLY A 232 -16.20 6.68 13.84
CA GLY A 232 -16.18 5.25 13.58
C GLY A 232 -16.10 4.40 14.84
N GLY A 233 -16.40 3.11 14.67
CA GLY A 233 -16.43 2.12 15.74
C GLY A 233 -15.98 0.74 15.25
N ALA A 234 -15.73 -0.18 16.19
CA ALA A 234 -15.13 -1.49 15.88
C ALA A 234 -15.96 -2.38 14.91
N GLY A 235 -17.26 -2.11 14.75
CA GLY A 235 -18.15 -2.81 13.81
C GLY A 235 -18.16 -2.26 12.38
N ASP A 236 -17.31 -1.28 12.08
CA ASP A 236 -17.25 -0.62 10.78
C ASP A 236 -16.28 -1.34 9.81
N LEU A 237 -16.25 -0.86 8.57
CA LEU A 237 -15.26 -1.20 7.55
C LEU A 237 -14.91 0.06 6.75
N PHE A 238 -13.63 0.31 6.51
CA PHE A 238 -13.20 1.32 5.55
C PHE A 238 -12.92 0.70 4.18
N ALA A 239 -13.69 1.07 3.16
CA ALA A 239 -13.47 0.68 1.77
C ALA A 239 -13.02 1.90 0.95
N PHE A 240 -11.85 1.83 0.33
CA PHE A 240 -11.30 2.94 -0.46
C PHE A 240 -11.21 2.62 -1.95
N TYR A 241 -11.86 3.43 -2.78
CA TYR A 241 -11.74 3.37 -4.22
C TYR A 241 -10.53 4.16 -4.72
N ALA A 242 -9.63 3.42 -5.37
CA ALA A 242 -8.38 3.93 -5.92
C ALA A 242 -8.20 3.57 -7.40
N GLY A 243 -9.30 3.50 -8.15
CA GLY A 243 -9.28 3.10 -9.56
C GLY A 243 -9.15 1.59 -9.73
N THR A 244 -8.46 1.17 -10.80
CA THR A 244 -8.15 -0.24 -11.06
C THR A 244 -7.10 -0.78 -10.10
N ALA A 245 -6.96 -2.11 -10.01
CA ALA A 245 -5.90 -2.74 -9.19
C ALA A 245 -4.49 -2.19 -9.50
N THR A 246 -4.19 -1.88 -10.76
CA THR A 246 -2.91 -1.28 -11.17
C THR A 246 -2.75 0.15 -10.68
N GLN A 247 -3.85 0.93 -10.64
CA GLN A 247 -3.84 2.30 -10.13
C GLN A 247 -3.76 2.35 -8.59
N ALA A 248 -4.31 1.34 -7.92
CA ALA A 248 -4.26 1.22 -6.47
C ALA A 248 -2.89 0.78 -5.93
N TYR A 249 -2.15 -0.04 -6.68
CA TYR A 249 -0.88 -0.62 -6.23
C TYR A 249 0.13 0.40 -5.65
N PRO A 250 0.38 1.57 -6.28
CA PRO A 250 1.34 2.54 -5.76
C PRO A 250 0.93 3.14 -4.40
N ILE A 251 -0.37 3.14 -4.07
CA ILE A 251 -0.86 3.75 -2.83
C ILE A 251 -1.08 2.74 -1.71
N THR A 252 -1.04 1.43 -1.98
CA THR A 252 -1.32 0.38 -0.98
C THR A 252 -0.50 0.53 0.29
N THR A 253 0.81 0.77 0.19
CA THR A 253 1.66 0.96 1.38
C THR A 253 1.28 2.22 2.16
N SER A 254 0.93 3.32 1.47
CA SER A 254 0.48 4.55 2.14
C SER A 254 -0.90 4.39 2.77
N PHE A 255 -1.77 3.60 2.16
CA PHE A 255 -3.10 3.25 2.66
C PHE A 255 -2.96 2.43 3.94
N GLU A 256 -2.26 1.30 3.89
CA GLU A 256 -2.00 0.42 5.04
C GLU A 256 -1.40 1.19 6.22
N HIS A 257 -0.41 2.03 5.96
CA HIS A 257 0.21 2.86 7.00
C HIS A 257 -0.79 3.87 7.59
N SER A 258 -1.59 4.54 6.75
CA SER A 258 -2.47 5.61 7.22
C SER A 258 -3.72 5.09 7.92
N THR A 259 -4.17 3.87 7.60
CA THR A 259 -5.35 3.25 8.20
C THR A 259 -5.01 2.36 9.39
N HIS A 260 -3.73 2.22 9.74
CA HIS A 260 -3.28 1.33 10.82
C HIS A 260 -3.93 1.66 12.17
N ASP A 261 -4.18 2.94 12.44
CA ASP A 261 -4.73 3.42 13.71
C ASP A 261 -6.28 3.41 13.75
N LEU A 262 -6.94 2.86 12.72
CA LEU A 262 -8.40 2.66 12.76
C LEU A 262 -8.74 1.46 13.64
N LEU A 263 -9.82 1.56 14.41
CA LEU A 263 -10.32 0.47 15.27
C LEU A 263 -11.01 -0.66 14.50
N PHE A 264 -11.03 -0.58 13.17
CA PHE A 264 -11.76 -1.47 12.29
C PHE A 264 -10.98 -1.72 10.99
N PRO A 265 -11.27 -2.82 10.27
CA PRO A 265 -10.54 -3.17 9.06
C PRO A 265 -10.64 -2.11 7.96
N ALA A 266 -9.62 -2.07 7.11
CA ALA A 266 -9.59 -1.25 5.93
C ALA A 266 -9.21 -2.09 4.69
N LEU A 267 -9.84 -1.81 3.55
CA LEU A 267 -9.55 -2.44 2.27
C LEU A 267 -9.61 -1.46 1.11
N ILE A 268 -8.92 -1.79 0.02
CA ILE A 268 -9.09 -1.12 -1.27
C ILE A 268 -10.18 -1.87 -2.03
N THR A 269 -11.13 -1.16 -2.65
CA THR A 269 -12.28 -1.80 -3.32
C THR A 269 -11.88 -2.79 -4.42
N SER A 270 -10.73 -2.59 -5.07
CA SER A 270 -10.19 -3.53 -6.06
C SER A 270 -9.86 -4.90 -5.48
N THR A 271 -9.69 -5.03 -4.17
CA THR A 271 -9.54 -6.33 -3.48
C THR A 271 -10.81 -7.17 -3.58
N ALA A 272 -11.99 -6.54 -3.57
CA ALA A 272 -13.28 -7.22 -3.73
C ALA A 272 -13.49 -7.75 -5.16
N THR A 273 -12.84 -7.13 -6.15
CA THR A 273 -12.92 -7.50 -7.56
C THR A 273 -11.65 -8.16 -8.09
N ASP A 274 -10.67 -8.45 -7.23
CA ASP A 274 -9.35 -8.95 -7.60
C ASP A 274 -9.47 -10.22 -8.45
N PRO A 275 -9.16 -10.20 -9.77
CA PRO A 275 -9.35 -11.36 -10.63
C PRO A 275 -8.36 -12.50 -10.29
N VAL A 276 -7.21 -12.16 -9.70
CA VAL A 276 -6.07 -13.05 -9.47
C VAL A 276 -6.24 -13.87 -8.20
N SER A 277 -6.67 -13.24 -7.10
CA SER A 277 -6.74 -13.89 -5.78
C SER A 277 -8.19 -14.13 -5.32
N ALA A 278 -8.64 -15.38 -5.46
CA ALA A 278 -9.94 -15.80 -4.92
C ALA A 278 -10.01 -15.66 -3.39
N GLU A 279 -8.88 -15.83 -2.70
CA GLU A 279 -8.75 -15.65 -1.24
C GLU A 279 -8.99 -14.19 -0.85
N ASN A 280 -8.38 -13.24 -1.57
CA ASN A 280 -8.59 -11.80 -1.34
C ASN A 280 -10.06 -11.41 -1.51
N ARG A 281 -10.72 -11.95 -2.55
CA ARG A 281 -12.14 -11.70 -2.79
C ARG A 281 -13.02 -12.27 -1.68
N ALA A 282 -12.74 -13.50 -1.25
CA ALA A 282 -13.50 -14.14 -0.16
C ALA A 282 -13.34 -13.37 1.16
N TRP A 283 -12.11 -12.95 1.48
CA TRP A 283 -11.84 -12.11 2.64
C TRP A 283 -12.58 -10.77 2.55
N ALA A 284 -12.53 -10.08 1.40
CA ALA A 284 -13.24 -8.81 1.22
C ALA A 284 -14.76 -8.97 1.36
N ALA A 285 -15.31 -10.04 0.77
CA ALA A 285 -16.74 -10.36 0.86
C ALA A 285 -17.16 -10.65 2.32
N GLU A 286 -16.37 -11.42 3.07
CA GLU A 286 -16.61 -11.69 4.49
C GLU A 286 -16.62 -10.38 5.31
N ARG A 287 -15.65 -9.49 5.07
CA ARG A 287 -15.57 -8.19 5.77
C ARG A 287 -16.76 -7.29 5.45
N ILE A 288 -17.18 -7.22 4.19
CA ILE A 288 -18.38 -6.47 3.78
C ILE A 288 -19.64 -7.09 4.40
N ALA A 289 -19.76 -8.42 4.37
CA ALA A 289 -20.91 -9.14 4.92
C ALA A 289 -21.07 -8.96 6.43
N THR A 290 -19.97 -8.83 7.17
CA THR A 290 -19.97 -8.69 8.64
C THR A 290 -20.00 -7.25 9.13
N ALA A 291 -19.67 -6.27 8.29
CA ALA A 291 -19.67 -4.86 8.65
C ALA A 291 -21.10 -4.34 8.89
N GLN A 292 -21.28 -3.58 9.98
CA GLN A 292 -22.55 -2.89 10.26
C GLN A 292 -22.63 -1.54 9.55
N ARG A 293 -21.46 -0.90 9.36
CA ARG A 293 -21.31 0.34 8.59
C ARG A 293 -20.09 0.25 7.68
N ILE A 294 -20.16 0.90 6.53
CA ILE A 294 -19.07 0.99 5.57
C ILE A 294 -18.79 2.45 5.27
N TRP A 295 -17.56 2.87 5.58
CA TRP A 295 -17.00 4.14 5.14
C TRP A 295 -16.45 3.94 3.73
N LEU A 296 -17.09 4.55 2.73
CA LEU A 296 -16.65 4.51 1.34
C LEU A 296 -15.85 5.78 1.01
N GLY A 297 -14.53 5.67 0.96
CA GLY A 297 -13.66 6.73 0.46
C GLY A 297 -13.44 6.61 -1.05
N VAL A 298 -13.43 7.72 -1.77
CA VAL A 298 -13.26 7.74 -3.23
C VAL A 298 -12.24 8.81 -3.62
N ASP A 299 -11.15 8.39 -4.28
CA ASP A 299 -10.26 9.34 -4.98
C ASP A 299 -10.94 9.83 -6.26
N ARG A 300 -11.48 11.06 -6.21
CA ARG A 300 -12.18 11.67 -7.35
C ARG A 300 -11.24 12.25 -8.40
N ALA A 301 -9.92 12.25 -8.14
CA ALA A 301 -8.92 12.51 -9.16
C ALA A 301 -8.73 11.31 -10.11
N LEU A 302 -9.39 10.18 -9.85
CA LEU A 302 -9.47 9.04 -10.75
C LEU A 302 -10.84 8.99 -11.44
N PRO A 303 -10.89 8.62 -12.74
CA PRO A 303 -12.14 8.30 -13.39
C PRO A 303 -12.84 7.16 -12.65
N LEU A 304 -14.14 7.30 -12.41
CA LEU A 304 -14.95 6.22 -11.88
C LEU A 304 -15.12 5.15 -12.96
N THR A 305 -14.76 3.92 -12.63
CA THR A 305 -14.85 2.75 -13.52
C THR A 305 -16.15 1.99 -13.31
N ASP A 306 -16.52 1.11 -14.25
CA ASP A 306 -17.68 0.21 -14.08
C ASP A 306 -17.54 -0.73 -12.86
N GLU A 307 -16.31 -0.97 -12.40
CA GLU A 307 -16.06 -1.68 -11.13
C GLU A 307 -16.53 -0.89 -9.92
N PHE A 308 -16.30 0.43 -9.90
CA PHE A 308 -16.81 1.29 -8.82
C PHE A 308 -18.34 1.31 -8.81
N VAL A 309 -18.97 1.45 -9.97
CA VAL A 309 -20.43 1.48 -10.09
C VAL A 309 -21.02 0.18 -9.56
N ARG A 310 -20.50 -0.98 -9.98
CA ARG A 310 -20.95 -2.29 -9.48
C ARG A 310 -20.73 -2.46 -7.97
N PHE A 311 -19.60 -1.96 -7.45
CA PHE A 311 -19.34 -2.00 -6.01
C PHE A 311 -20.35 -1.13 -5.25
N GLN A 312 -20.66 0.07 -5.74
CA GLN A 312 -21.66 0.95 -5.14
C GLN A 312 -23.07 0.37 -5.23
N GLU A 313 -23.45 -0.23 -6.36
CA GLU A 313 -24.73 -0.93 -6.52
C GLU A 313 -24.85 -2.11 -5.54
N ALA A 314 -23.80 -2.92 -5.38
CA ALA A 314 -23.77 -4.00 -4.41
C ALA A 314 -23.88 -3.49 -2.96
N LEU A 315 -23.20 -2.38 -2.64
CA LEU A 315 -23.37 -1.72 -1.34
C LEU A 315 -24.81 -1.26 -1.13
N GLN A 316 -25.46 -0.67 -2.13
CA GLN A 316 -26.83 -0.17 -2.02
C GLN A 316 -27.90 -1.26 -1.88
N GLN A 317 -27.58 -2.52 -2.17
CA GLN A 317 -28.49 -3.66 -1.96
C GLN A 317 -28.65 -3.99 -0.47
N ASP A 318 -27.54 -3.93 0.29
CA ASP A 318 -27.48 -4.36 1.69
C ASP A 318 -27.31 -3.21 2.69
N PHE A 319 -26.99 -2.01 2.19
CA PHE A 319 -26.70 -0.84 3.00
C PHE A 319 -27.44 0.39 2.45
N MET A 320 -27.93 1.23 3.36
CA MET A 320 -28.45 2.55 3.06
C MET A 320 -27.38 3.62 3.26
N HIS A 321 -27.48 4.70 2.49
CA HIS A 321 -26.58 5.85 2.58
C HIS A 321 -26.97 6.77 3.75
N CYS A 322 -26.05 7.01 4.68
CA CYS A 322 -26.27 7.86 5.85
C CYS A 322 -25.87 9.33 5.60
N GLY A 323 -24.93 9.59 4.68
CA GLY A 323 -24.48 10.94 4.37
C GLY A 323 -23.04 11.01 3.87
N ASN A 324 -22.63 12.24 3.51
CA ASN A 324 -21.30 12.54 2.98
C ASN A 324 -20.54 13.37 4.02
N PHE A 325 -19.42 12.84 4.51
CA PHE A 325 -18.58 13.48 5.52
C PHE A 325 -17.45 14.29 4.88
N VAL A 326 -17.03 13.89 3.68
CA VAL A 326 -16.15 14.69 2.82
C VAL A 326 -16.74 14.67 1.41
N ASN A 327 -16.85 15.84 0.79
CA ASN A 327 -17.32 15.95 -0.59
C ASN A 327 -16.65 17.15 -1.27
N ASN A 328 -15.57 16.91 -2.00
CA ASN A 328 -14.88 17.94 -2.78
C ASN A 328 -14.42 17.37 -4.14
N ALA A 329 -13.72 18.17 -4.94
CA ALA A 329 -13.29 17.79 -6.29
C ALA A 329 -12.25 16.65 -6.30
N ALA A 330 -11.48 16.47 -5.22
CA ALA A 330 -10.42 15.48 -5.15
C ALA A 330 -10.82 14.21 -4.38
N LEU A 331 -11.81 14.29 -3.48
CA LEU A 331 -12.12 13.23 -2.55
C LEU A 331 -13.60 13.25 -2.15
N SER A 332 -14.20 12.07 -1.99
CA SER A 332 -15.36 11.89 -1.11
C SER A 332 -15.15 10.82 -0.04
N LEU A 333 -15.91 10.97 1.04
CA LEU A 333 -16.03 10.00 2.12
C LEU A 333 -17.51 9.92 2.49
N ASP A 334 -18.12 8.82 2.11
CA ASP A 334 -19.54 8.57 2.27
C ASP A 334 -19.73 7.46 3.32
N LEU A 335 -20.77 7.53 4.14
CA LEU A 335 -21.09 6.50 5.12
C LEU A 335 -22.32 5.73 4.67
N TYR A 336 -22.21 4.40 4.68
CA TYR A 336 -23.29 3.46 4.43
C TYR A 336 -23.51 2.61 5.68
N ALA A 337 -24.75 2.22 5.96
CA ALA A 337 -25.11 1.41 7.12
C ALA A 337 -26.16 0.36 6.77
N ARG A 338 -26.14 -0.79 7.45
CA ARG A 338 -27.13 -1.86 7.23
C ARG A 338 -28.56 -1.48 7.60
N SER A 339 -28.69 -0.52 8.51
CA SER A 339 -29.97 -0.05 9.04
C SER A 339 -29.89 1.43 9.36
N GLU A 340 -31.04 2.12 9.34
CA GLU A 340 -31.14 3.54 9.68
C GLU A 340 -30.73 3.78 11.14
N THR A 341 -30.89 2.78 12.01
CA THR A 341 -30.45 2.81 13.41
C THR A 341 -28.97 3.12 13.53
N PHE A 342 -28.15 2.62 12.60
CA PHE A 342 -26.70 2.80 12.63
C PHE A 342 -26.23 4.08 11.95
N CYS A 343 -27.12 4.87 11.34
CA CYS A 343 -26.77 6.18 10.83
C CYS A 343 -26.57 7.19 11.98
N PRO A 344 -25.48 7.98 11.98
CA PRO A 344 -25.20 8.96 13.03
C PRO A 344 -26.32 10.00 13.20
N THR A 345 -26.57 10.40 14.45
CA THR A 345 -27.48 11.48 14.84
C THR A 345 -26.85 12.32 15.93
N ASN A 346 -27.22 13.60 16.01
CA ASN A 346 -26.73 14.53 17.05
C ASN A 346 -27.59 14.54 18.31
N THR A 347 -28.76 13.87 18.28
CA THR A 347 -29.69 13.85 19.41
C THR A 347 -29.67 12.46 20.03
N PRO A 348 -29.18 12.29 21.27
CA PRO A 348 -29.20 11.01 21.94
C PRO A 348 -30.63 10.62 22.32
N ALA A 349 -30.98 9.35 22.13
CA ALA A 349 -32.23 8.80 22.64
C ALA A 349 -32.19 8.63 24.17
N ILE A 350 -31.02 8.21 24.70
CA ILE A 350 -30.79 8.04 26.13
C ILE A 350 -29.38 8.56 26.45
N THR A 351 -29.25 9.38 27.49
CA THR A 351 -27.94 9.83 28.00
C THR A 351 -27.67 9.19 29.35
N TYR A 352 -26.50 8.59 29.50
CA TYR A 352 -26.01 8.01 30.74
C TYR A 352 -25.01 8.94 31.41
N ALA A 353 -24.64 8.63 32.66
CA ALA A 353 -23.55 9.30 33.34
C ALA A 353 -22.23 9.25 32.53
N ASP A 354 -21.31 10.16 32.86
CA ASP A 354 -19.98 10.29 32.25
C ASP A 354 -19.97 10.54 30.72
N GLY A 355 -21.09 10.94 30.13
CA GLY A 355 -21.20 11.31 28.71
C GLY A 355 -21.42 10.13 27.76
N LEU A 356 -21.58 8.91 28.27
CA LEU A 356 -22.04 7.77 27.49
C LEU A 356 -23.48 8.02 27.01
N ALA A 357 -23.80 7.71 25.76
CA ALA A 357 -25.14 7.87 25.24
C ALA A 357 -25.54 6.76 24.27
N LEU A 358 -26.83 6.39 24.29
CA LEU A 358 -27.46 5.60 23.24
C LEU A 358 -28.11 6.58 22.26
N LEU A 359 -27.55 6.67 21.05
CA LEU A 359 -27.98 7.61 20.02
C LEU A 359 -29.31 7.19 19.37
N ARG A 360 -29.37 5.93 18.96
CA ARG A 360 -30.55 5.32 18.33
C ARG A 360 -30.63 3.86 18.72
N TYR A 361 -31.84 3.31 18.68
CA TYR A 361 -32.05 1.88 18.76
C TYR A 361 -33.30 1.47 17.97
N ALA A 362 -33.34 0.22 17.54
CA ALA A 362 -34.51 -0.40 16.92
C ALA A 362 -34.70 -1.81 17.48
N LEU A 363 -35.97 -2.20 17.62
CA LEU A 363 -36.38 -3.52 18.08
C LEU A 363 -37.03 -4.25 16.90
N GLN A 364 -36.51 -5.41 16.54
CA GLN A 364 -37.11 -6.30 15.57
C GLN A 364 -37.44 -7.63 16.24
N THR A 365 -38.69 -8.07 16.13
CA THR A 365 -39.18 -9.28 16.79
C THR A 365 -39.61 -10.29 15.73
N ASP A 366 -38.82 -11.35 15.60
CA ASP A 366 -39.13 -12.57 14.84
C ASP A 366 -39.06 -13.76 15.83
N ASP A 367 -38.48 -14.90 15.44
CA ASP A 367 -38.16 -16.01 16.36
C ASP A 367 -37.14 -15.61 17.45
N MET A 368 -36.38 -14.55 17.18
CA MET A 368 -35.52 -13.88 18.15
C MET A 368 -35.83 -12.39 18.20
N LEU A 369 -35.62 -11.77 19.35
CA LEU A 369 -35.61 -10.32 19.47
C LEU A 369 -34.22 -9.81 19.08
N THR A 370 -34.13 -9.12 17.95
CA THR A 370 -32.92 -8.41 17.53
C THR A 370 -33.02 -6.95 17.97
N ILE A 371 -31.98 -6.48 18.65
CA ILE A 371 -31.85 -5.11 19.13
C ILE A 371 -30.65 -4.48 18.44
N GLU A 372 -30.92 -3.51 17.57
CA GLU A 372 -29.90 -2.68 16.96
C GLU A 372 -29.71 -1.43 17.82
N MET A 373 -28.47 -1.04 18.08
CA MET A 373 -28.12 0.11 18.91
C MET A 373 -26.95 0.87 18.32
N LEU A 374 -27.01 2.19 18.35
CA LEU A 374 -25.88 3.05 18.03
C LEU A 374 -25.45 3.79 19.29
N TRP A 375 -24.27 3.47 19.80
CA TRP A 375 -23.72 4.07 21.00
C TRP A 375 -22.78 5.22 20.68
N GLN A 376 -22.79 6.27 21.50
CA GLN A 376 -21.73 7.27 21.57
C GLN A 376 -20.96 7.08 22.88
N ILE A 377 -19.66 6.85 22.78
CA ILE A 377 -18.78 6.56 23.91
C ILE A 377 -17.69 7.64 23.97
N PRO A 378 -17.57 8.36 25.09
CA PRO A 378 -16.52 9.36 25.29
C PRO A 378 -15.11 8.76 25.15
N ALA A 379 -14.15 9.56 24.68
CA ALA A 379 -12.78 9.10 24.45
C ALA A 379 -12.04 8.72 25.74
N ASP A 380 -12.47 9.27 26.88
CA ASP A 380 -11.98 9.01 28.22
C ASP A 380 -12.79 7.94 28.96
N PHE A 381 -13.84 7.38 28.34
CA PHE A 381 -14.60 6.29 28.91
C PHE A 381 -13.74 5.01 28.95
N PRO A 382 -13.63 4.33 30.11
CA PRO A 382 -12.69 3.22 30.26
C PRO A 382 -13.13 2.03 29.38
N PRO A 383 -12.28 1.57 28.44
CA PRO A 383 -12.62 0.46 27.57
C PRO A 383 -12.79 -0.83 28.38
N GLU A 384 -13.61 -1.76 27.87
CA GLU A 384 -13.77 -3.11 28.42
C GLU A 384 -14.17 -3.14 29.91
N THR A 385 -14.76 -2.05 30.43
CA THR A 385 -15.11 -1.91 31.85
C THR A 385 -16.62 -2.00 32.10
N TYR A 386 -17.41 -1.63 31.09
CA TYR A 386 -18.86 -1.58 31.19
C TYR A 386 -19.52 -2.57 30.25
N ASN A 387 -20.55 -3.23 30.76
CA ASN A 387 -21.44 -4.10 30.02
C ASN A 387 -22.83 -3.46 29.89
N LEU A 388 -23.53 -3.87 28.85
CA LEU A 388 -24.93 -3.64 28.61
C LEU A 388 -25.69 -4.94 28.87
N ALA A 389 -26.56 -4.93 29.87
CA ALA A 389 -27.57 -5.96 30.05
C ALA A 389 -28.92 -5.50 29.45
N LEU A 390 -29.52 -6.38 28.67
CA LEU A 390 -30.86 -6.23 28.11
C LEU A 390 -31.78 -7.22 28.80
N HIS A 391 -32.76 -6.72 29.55
CA HIS A 391 -33.69 -7.52 30.35
C HIS A 391 -35.09 -7.46 29.76
N LEU A 392 -35.63 -8.61 29.38
CA LEU A 392 -37.03 -8.76 28.98
C LEU A 392 -37.85 -9.17 30.20
N THR A 393 -38.87 -8.38 30.56
CA THR A 393 -39.73 -8.68 31.73
C THR A 393 -41.21 -8.67 31.42
N PRO A 394 -42.00 -9.50 32.13
CA PRO A 394 -43.45 -9.41 32.12
C PRO A 394 -43.95 -8.04 32.61
N PRO A 395 -45.20 -7.67 32.32
CA PRO A 395 -45.78 -6.39 32.75
C PRO A 395 -45.83 -6.22 34.27
N ASP A 396 -46.12 -7.31 35.00
CA ASP A 396 -46.40 -7.29 36.44
C ASP A 396 -45.25 -7.85 37.30
N ASP A 397 -44.16 -8.30 36.69
CA ASP A 397 -43.01 -8.88 37.39
C ASP A 397 -41.71 -8.24 36.90
N PRO A 398 -40.94 -7.55 37.76
CA PRO A 398 -39.66 -6.95 37.38
C PRO A 398 -38.54 -7.97 37.15
N THR A 399 -38.78 -9.27 37.38
CA THR A 399 -37.79 -10.34 37.20
C THR A 399 -37.55 -10.64 35.71
N PRO A 400 -36.31 -10.56 35.20
CA PRO A 400 -36.00 -10.91 33.81
C PRO A 400 -36.36 -12.36 33.51
N ILE A 401 -37.20 -12.56 32.49
CA ILE A 401 -37.54 -13.89 31.96
C ILE A 401 -36.58 -14.32 30.85
N ALA A 402 -35.94 -13.35 30.19
CA ALA A 402 -34.86 -13.54 29.25
C ALA A 402 -33.92 -12.34 29.33
N GLN A 403 -32.64 -12.58 29.04
CA GLN A 403 -31.64 -11.52 29.06
C GLN A 403 -30.52 -11.78 28.05
N ALA A 404 -29.89 -10.69 27.61
CA ALA A 404 -28.61 -10.70 26.91
C ALA A 404 -27.65 -9.75 27.62
N ASP A 405 -26.37 -10.12 27.66
CA ASP A 405 -25.32 -9.33 28.31
C ASP A 405 -24.14 -9.21 27.33
N LEU A 406 -23.75 -7.98 27.03
CA LEU A 406 -22.75 -7.66 26.01
C LEU A 406 -21.78 -6.61 26.56
N SER A 407 -20.50 -6.77 26.29
CA SER A 407 -19.54 -5.69 26.55
C SER A 407 -19.77 -4.52 25.61
N LEU A 408 -19.68 -3.29 26.15
CA LEU A 408 -19.71 -2.10 25.30
C LEU A 408 -18.43 -2.06 24.45
N PRO A 409 -18.56 -2.08 23.10
CA PRO A 409 -17.40 -2.13 22.22
C PRO A 409 -16.63 -0.79 22.26
N PRO A 410 -15.30 -0.79 22.04
CA PRO A 410 -14.54 0.44 21.94
C PRO A 410 -14.93 1.25 20.70
N GLY A 411 -14.64 2.55 20.72
CA GLY A 411 -14.90 3.48 19.62
C GLY A 411 -15.86 4.58 20.02
N ARG A 412 -15.83 5.72 19.33
CA ARG A 412 -16.59 6.91 19.73
C ARG A 412 -18.04 6.84 19.34
N ILE A 413 -18.33 6.29 18.17
CA ILE A 413 -19.69 5.99 17.74
C ILE A 413 -19.68 4.57 17.23
N THR A 414 -20.33 3.64 17.93
CA THR A 414 -20.20 2.22 17.65
C THR A 414 -21.57 1.55 17.48
N PRO A 415 -21.83 0.88 16.34
CA PRO A 415 -23.00 0.04 16.19
C PRO A 415 -22.83 -1.22 17.04
N LEU A 416 -23.90 -1.60 17.74
CA LEU A 416 -24.00 -2.82 18.54
C LEU A 416 -25.30 -3.52 18.16
N MET A 417 -25.21 -4.82 17.90
CA MET A 417 -26.36 -5.68 17.66
C MET A 417 -26.41 -6.73 18.76
N ALA A 418 -27.58 -6.89 19.37
CA ALA A 418 -27.83 -7.91 20.38
C ALA A 418 -29.03 -8.76 19.99
N THR A 419 -29.04 -10.02 20.42
CA THR A 419 -30.14 -10.95 20.20
C THR A 419 -30.58 -11.55 21.53
N VAL A 420 -31.88 -11.61 21.77
CA VAL A 420 -32.49 -12.31 22.91
C VAL A 420 -33.34 -13.46 22.36
N ASP A 421 -33.06 -14.68 22.81
CA ASP A 421 -33.82 -15.88 22.42
C ASP A 421 -35.23 -15.84 23.04
N LEU A 422 -36.25 -15.96 22.19
CA LEU A 422 -37.66 -15.93 22.58
C LEU A 422 -38.34 -17.31 22.57
N THR A 423 -37.63 -18.38 22.18
CA THR A 423 -38.20 -19.70 21.86
C THR A 423 -39.05 -20.30 23.00
N ASN A 424 -38.70 -20.02 24.25
CA ASN A 424 -39.38 -20.58 25.44
C ASN A 424 -40.20 -19.54 26.21
N ILE A 425 -40.49 -18.40 25.60
CA ILE A 425 -41.24 -17.32 26.22
C ILE A 425 -42.71 -17.42 25.79
N PRO A 426 -43.67 -17.51 26.72
CA PRO A 426 -45.09 -17.53 26.36
C PRO A 426 -45.51 -16.30 25.55
N PRO A 427 -46.46 -16.43 24.62
CA PRO A 427 -47.03 -15.28 23.90
C PRO A 427 -47.54 -14.21 24.87
N GLY A 428 -47.31 -12.93 24.56
CA GLY A 428 -47.67 -11.82 25.42
C GLY A 428 -46.91 -10.52 25.13
N THR A 429 -47.25 -9.47 25.88
CA THR A 429 -46.54 -8.18 25.84
C THR A 429 -45.54 -8.11 26.98
N TYR A 430 -44.29 -7.82 26.63
CA TYR A 430 -43.17 -7.72 27.55
C TYR A 430 -42.54 -6.33 27.47
N SER A 431 -41.80 -5.95 28.49
CA SER A 431 -41.01 -4.71 28.51
C SER A 431 -39.53 -5.05 28.40
N LEU A 432 -38.85 -4.42 27.45
CA LEU A 432 -37.40 -4.54 27.29
C LEU A 432 -36.70 -3.38 27.99
N TYR A 433 -35.78 -3.68 28.89
CA TYR A 433 -35.00 -2.70 29.60
C TYR A 433 -33.51 -2.81 29.30
N ALA A 434 -32.83 -1.66 29.22
CA ALA A 434 -31.38 -1.55 29.15
C ALA A 434 -30.79 -1.16 30.51
N ILE A 435 -29.69 -1.81 30.88
CA ILE A 435 -28.91 -1.51 32.08
C ILE A 435 -27.45 -1.45 31.66
N VAL A 436 -26.79 -0.31 31.89
CA VAL A 436 -25.34 -0.19 31.73
C VAL A 436 -24.70 -0.30 33.11
N TYR A 437 -23.70 -1.17 33.27
CA TYR A 437 -23.07 -1.39 34.56
C TYR A 437 -21.60 -1.77 34.42
N ASN A 438 -20.82 -1.43 35.45
CA ASN A 438 -19.44 -1.84 35.55
C ASN A 438 -19.40 -3.34 35.91
N TRP A 439 -18.86 -4.19 35.03
CA TRP A 439 -18.93 -5.64 35.23
C TRP A 439 -18.11 -6.14 36.43
N GLN A 440 -17.11 -5.36 36.87
CA GLN A 440 -16.28 -5.71 38.02
C GLN A 440 -16.95 -5.36 39.35
N THR A 441 -17.59 -4.20 39.43
CA THR A 441 -18.17 -3.67 40.68
C THR A 441 -19.68 -3.86 40.79
N SER A 442 -20.35 -4.23 39.69
CA SER A 442 -21.82 -4.27 39.55
C SER A 442 -22.52 -2.92 39.77
N VAL A 443 -21.77 -1.81 39.84
CA VAL A 443 -22.34 -0.46 39.93
C VAL A 443 -22.97 -0.09 38.59
N ARG A 444 -24.24 0.32 38.63
CA ARG A 444 -25.02 0.71 37.45
C ARG A 444 -24.85 2.19 37.14
N LEU A 445 -24.84 2.52 35.85
CA LEU A 445 -24.88 3.90 35.39
C LEU A 445 -26.35 4.30 35.19
N PRO A 446 -26.84 5.36 35.87
CA PRO A 446 -28.18 5.87 35.61
C PRO A 446 -28.24 6.47 34.20
N GLY A 447 -29.29 6.12 33.45
CA GLY A 447 -29.65 6.74 32.19
C GLY A 447 -30.77 7.77 32.38
N THR A 448 -30.89 8.70 31.45
CA THR A 448 -31.98 9.69 31.39
C THR A 448 -32.64 9.66 30.02
N GLN A 449 -33.97 9.53 30.01
CA GLN A 449 -34.84 9.54 28.83
C GLN A 449 -36.09 10.35 29.17
N ASP A 450 -36.45 11.34 28.34
CA ASP A 450 -37.64 12.19 28.56
C ASP A 450 -37.76 12.75 30.00
N GLU A 451 -36.65 13.29 30.52
CA GLU A 451 -36.52 13.84 31.89
C GLU A 451 -36.62 12.80 33.03
N MET A 452 -36.83 11.51 32.74
CA MET A 452 -36.81 10.44 33.74
C MET A 452 -35.43 9.81 33.85
N THR A 453 -34.87 9.81 35.06
CA THR A 453 -33.59 9.14 35.36
C THR A 453 -33.83 7.81 36.06
N SER A 454 -33.22 6.74 35.55
CA SER A 454 -33.32 5.37 36.09
C SER A 454 -32.04 4.57 35.82
N GLU A 455 -31.70 3.63 36.71
CA GLU A 455 -30.64 2.63 36.44
C GLU A 455 -31.09 1.53 35.47
N ARG A 456 -32.38 1.51 35.14
CA ARG A 456 -33.02 0.54 34.25
C ARG A 456 -33.96 1.29 33.31
N ILE A 457 -33.51 1.51 32.08
CA ILE A 457 -34.21 2.35 31.09
C ILE A 457 -35.08 1.48 30.20
N LEU A 458 -36.35 1.86 30.02
CA LEU A 458 -37.27 1.16 29.14
C LEU A 458 -36.93 1.49 27.68
N LEU A 459 -36.53 0.48 26.90
CA LEU A 459 -36.33 0.65 25.46
C LEU A 459 -37.66 0.59 24.71
N GLY A 460 -38.58 -0.28 25.14
CA GLY A 460 -39.90 -0.38 24.53
C GLY A 460 -40.64 -1.65 24.95
N ALA A 461 -41.88 -1.77 24.45
CA ALA A 461 -42.66 -2.99 24.57
C ALA A 461 -42.33 -3.96 23.43
N VAL A 462 -42.26 -5.26 23.75
CA VAL A 462 -42.03 -6.37 22.82
C VAL A 462 -43.26 -7.25 22.85
N ASN A 463 -43.88 -7.47 21.69
CA ASN A 463 -45.04 -8.35 21.57
C ASN A 463 -44.59 -9.68 20.95
N ILE A 464 -44.74 -10.77 21.71
CA ILE A 464 -44.46 -12.13 21.24
C ILE A 464 -45.80 -12.73 20.79
N ALA A 465 -45.92 -12.99 19.50
CA ALA A 465 -47.10 -13.60 18.90
C ALA A 465 -47.17 -15.11 19.19
N GLU A 466 -48.36 -15.69 19.03
CA GLU A 466 -48.59 -17.15 19.11
C GLU A 466 -47.88 -17.94 18.00
#